data_AF-S2ER17-F1
#
_entry.id   AF-S2ER17-F1
#
_cell.length_a   1.000
_cell.length_b   1.000
_cell.length_c   1.000
_cell.angle_alpha   90.00
_cell.angle_beta   90.00
_cell.angle_gamma   90.00
#
_symmetry.space_group_name_H-M   'P 1'
#
loop_
_entity.id
_entity.type
_entity.pdbx_description
1 polymer ?
#
loop_
_entity_poly.entity_id
_entity_poly.type
_entity_poly.pdbx_seq_one_letter_code
_entity_poly.pdbx_strand_id
1 'polypeptide(L)' 'MKSGVVIIIAGGIMVLSGLFLFYVVQITPEIEPFFRTMKHAGTFVGLLGMGVTLAGILLYLINRNQPQIQQDFDVKE' A
#
# COMPACT_ATOMS: atom_id res chain seq x y z
N MET A 1 -17.15 -3.69 -3.54
CA MET A 1 -16.09 -4.42 -2.80
C MET A 1 -15.08 -3.41 -2.26
N LYS A 2 -14.97 -3.33 -0.94
CA LYS A 2 -13.76 -3.05 -0.14
C LYS A 2 -12.62 -2.23 -0.83
N SER A 3 -12.87 -1.02 -1.33
CA SER A 3 -11.82 -0.14 -1.90
C SER A 3 -10.59 -0.05 -0.98
N GLY A 4 -10.81 0.11 0.34
CA GLY A 4 -9.72 0.12 1.32
C GLY A 4 -8.90 -1.18 1.35
N VAL A 5 -9.51 -2.35 1.18
CA VAL A 5 -8.77 -3.63 1.17
C VAL A 5 -7.92 -3.78 -0.10
N VAL A 6 -8.39 -3.29 -1.25
CA VAL A 6 -7.60 -3.29 -2.48
C VAL A 6 -6.34 -2.42 -2.31
N ILE A 7 -6.49 -1.25 -1.68
CA ILE A 7 -5.38 -0.34 -1.41
C ILE A 7 -4.39 -0.96 -0.40
N ILE A 8 -4.87 -1.65 0.63
CA ILE A 8 -4.03 -2.38 1.58
C ILE A 8 -3.21 -3.46 0.87
N ILE A 9 -3.82 -4.24 -0.04
CA ILE A 9 -3.13 -5.28 -0.80
C ILE A 9 -2.07 -4.67 -1.72
N ALA A 10 -2.40 -3.59 -2.43
CA ALA A 10 -1.45 -2.88 -3.29
C ALA A 10 -0.25 -2.34 -2.49
N GLY A 11 -0.50 -1.75 -1.31
CA GLY A 11 0.54 -1.30 -0.39
C GLY A 11 1.44 -2.45 0.09
N GLY A 12 0.85 -3.60 0.44
CA GLY A 12 1.59 -4.80 0.83
C GLY A 12 2.52 -5.32 -0.26
N ILE A 13 2.07 -5.35 -1.52
CA ILE A 13 2.90 -5.75 -2.68
C ILE A 13 4.05 -4.75 -2.88
N MET A 14 3.78 -3.44 -2.75
CA MET A 14 4.82 -2.40 -2.81
C MET A 14 5.90 -2.61 -1.73
N VAL A 15 5.50 -2.87 -0.48
CA VAL A 15 6.44 -3.14 0.63
C VAL A 15 7.30 -4.36 0.33
N LEU A 16 6.68 -5.48 -0.10
CA LEU A 16 7.39 -6.71 -0.44
C LEU A 16 8.39 -6.51 -1.59
N SER A 17 7.99 -5.79 -2.64
CA SER A 17 8.87 -5.50 -3.78
C SER A 17 10.06 -4.61 -3.39
N GLY A 18 9.84 -3.61 -2.52
CA GLY A 18 10.91 -2.76 -1.99
C GLY A 18 11.91 -3.52 -1.11
N LEU A 19 11.40 -4.44 -0.27
CA LEU A 19 12.23 -5.35 0.53
C LEU A 19 13.03 -6.33 -0.34
N PHE A 20 12.39 -6.88 -1.38
CA PHE A 20 13.05 -7.79 -2.32
C PHE A 20 14.21 -7.08 -3.03
N LEU A 21 13.99 -5.88 -3.56
CA LEU A 21 15.04 -5.06 -4.17
C LEU A 21 16.17 -4.73 -3.19
N PHE A 22 15.84 -4.45 -1.92
CA PHE A 22 16.84 -4.18 -0.90
C PHE A 22 17.72 -5.41 -0.59
N TYR A 23 17.13 -6.61 -0.48
CA TYR A 23 17.86 -7.84 -0.18
C TYR A 23 18.67 -8.35 -1.37
N VAL A 24 18.10 -8.34 -2.58
CA VAL A 24 18.79 -8.83 -3.79
C VAL A 24 20.05 -8.01 -4.08
N VAL A 25 19.98 -6.69 -3.92
CA VAL A 25 21.14 -5.81 -4.09
C VAL A 25 22.21 -6.02 -3.01
N GLN A 26 21.82 -6.46 -1.81
CA GLN A 26 22.77 -6.72 -0.72
C GLN A 26 23.64 -7.95 -0.94
N ILE A 27 23.18 -8.93 -1.74
CA ILE A 27 23.87 -10.20 -2.00
C ILE A 27 24.98 -10.04 -3.05
N THR A 28 25.00 -8.93 -3.80
CA THR A 28 26.00 -8.69 -4.85
C THR A 28 27.05 -7.69 -4.35
N PRO A 29 28.27 -8.13 -3.95
CA PRO A 29 29.28 -7.27 -3.35
C PRO A 29 30.05 -6.38 -4.35
N GLU A 30 29.99 -6.65 -5.67
CA GLU A 30 30.54 -5.77 -6.70
C GLU A 30 29.47 -4.81 -7.22
N ILE A 31 29.36 -3.63 -6.59
CA ILE A 31 28.27 -2.69 -6.86
C ILE A 31 28.78 -1.52 -7.70
N GLU A 32 28.59 -1.63 -9.01
CA GLU A 32 28.55 -0.46 -9.91
C GLU A 32 27.59 0.61 -9.35
N PRO A 33 27.85 1.91 -9.56
CA PRO A 33 27.04 3.00 -9.00
C PRO A 33 25.53 2.87 -9.26
N PHE A 34 25.14 2.18 -10.33
CA PHE A 34 23.76 1.85 -10.67
C PHE A 34 23.03 1.00 -9.61
N PHE A 35 23.68 -0.05 -9.09
CA PHE A 35 23.08 -0.93 -8.09
C PHE A 35 22.92 -0.23 -6.73
N ARG A 36 23.80 0.73 -6.41
CA ARG A 36 23.67 1.57 -5.20
C ARG A 36 22.41 2.46 -5.27
N THR A 37 22.13 3.02 -6.44
CA THR A 37 20.92 3.82 -6.69
C THR A 37 19.66 2.96 -6.60
N MET A 38 19.69 1.74 -7.15
CA MET A 38 18.60 0.78 -6.99
C MET A 38 18.32 0.42 -5.53
N LYS A 39 19.35 0.35 -4.67
CA LYS A 39 19.15 0.14 -3.23
C LYS A 39 18.31 1.25 -2.60
N HIS A 40 18.69 2.51 -2.85
CA HIS A 40 17.98 3.66 -2.31
C HIS A 40 16.57 3.78 -2.89
N ALA A 41 16.40 3.50 -4.18
CA ALA A 41 15.09 3.45 -4.83
C ALA A 41 14.20 2.33 -4.25
N GLY A 42 14.73 1.13 -4.02
CA GLY A 42 14.00 0.02 -3.41
C GLY A 42 13.53 0.34 -1.98
N THR A 43 14.39 0.96 -1.17
CA THR A 43 14.00 1.44 0.16
C THR A 43 12.92 2.53 0.08
N PHE A 44 13.01 3.45 -0.88
CA PHE A 44 12.00 4.48 -1.11
C PHE A 44 10.65 3.88 -1.51
N VAL A 45 10.64 2.88 -2.40
CA VAL A 45 9.43 2.13 -2.79
C VAL A 45 8.83 1.40 -1.58
N GLY A 46 9.66 0.80 -0.72
CA GLY A 46 9.20 0.16 0.51
C GLY A 46 8.55 1.15 1.49
N LEU A 47 9.16 2.33 1.69
CA LEU A 47 8.62 3.42 2.51
C LEU A 47 7.29 3.95 1.98
N LEU A 48 7.20 4.16 0.66
CA LEU A 48 5.94 4.57 0.02
C LEU A 48 4.86 3.49 0.18
N GLY A 49 5.23 2.21 0.05
CA GLY A 49 4.32 1.08 0.27
C GLY A 49 3.70 1.07 1.68
N MET A 50 4.49 1.43 2.71
CA MET A 50 3.96 1.59 4.08
C MET A 50 2.91 2.71 4.14
N GLY A 51 3.16 3.85 3.48
CA GLY A 51 2.21 4.96 3.39
C GLY A 51 0.91 4.58 2.68
N VAL A 52 1.00 3.86 1.55
CA VAL A 52 -0.18 3.36 0.82
C VAL A 52 -0.98 2.37 1.67
N THR A 53 -0.31 1.48 2.40
CA THR A 53 -0.97 0.53 3.31
C THR A 53 -1.75 1.26 4.41
N LEU A 54 -1.14 2.28 5.04
CA LEU A 54 -1.79 3.12 6.05
C LEU A 54 -3.02 3.84 5.48
N ALA A 55 -2.91 4.43 4.29
CA ALA A 55 -4.03 5.08 3.61
C ALA A 55 -5.17 4.09 3.32
N GLY A 56 -4.85 2.86 2.92
CA GLY A 56 -5.83 1.79 2.73
C GLY A 56 -6.54 1.39 4.03
N ILE A 57 -5.82 1.31 5.15
CA ILE A 57 -6.40 1.03 6.49
C ILE A 57 -7.34 2.17 6.92
N LEU A 58 -6.92 3.42 6.77
CA LEU A 58 -7.73 4.59 7.07
C LEU A 58 -9.03 4.59 6.25
N LEU A 59 -8.93 4.34 4.95
CA LEU A 59 -10.08 4.28 4.06
C LEU A 59 -11.00 3.11 4.42
N TYR A 60 -10.42 1.96 4.80
CA TYR A 60 -11.18 0.81 5.28
C TYR A 60 -11.97 1.14 6.55
N LEU A 61 -11.37 1.84 7.52
CA LEU A 61 -12.03 2.27 8.75
C LEU A 61 -13.14 3.29 8.48
N ILE A 62 -12.88 4.29 7.63
CA ILE A 62 -13.88 5.29 7.26
C ILE A 62 -15.08 4.64 6.58
N ASN A 63 -14.86 3.75 5.61
CA ASN A 63 -15.95 3.04 4.93
C ASN A 63 -16.72 2.11 5.87
N ARG A 64 -16.08 1.55 6.88
CA ARG A 64 -16.75 0.68 7.87
C ARG A 64 -17.61 1.48 8.84
N ASN A 65 -17.24 2.73 9.11
CA ASN A 65 -17.90 3.59 10.07
C ASN A 65 -18.95 4.53 9.45
N GLN A 66 -19.18 4.44 8.13
CA GLN A 66 -20.32 5.12 7.53
C GLN A 66 -21.60 4.40 7.97
N PRO A 67 -22.57 5.10 8.58
CA PRO A 67 -23.88 4.53 8.80
C PRO A 67 -24.40 4.07 7.44
N GLN A 68 -24.85 2.82 7.37
CA GLN A 68 -25.55 2.35 6.18
C GLN A 68 -26.68 3.36 5.96
N ILE A 69 -26.63 4.11 4.87
CA ILE A 69 -27.72 5.01 4.50
C ILE A 69 -28.89 4.06 4.24
N GLN A 70 -29.69 3.81 5.28
CA GLN A 70 -30.99 3.19 5.13
C GLN A 70 -31.71 4.15 4.21
N GLN A 71 -31.86 3.75 2.95
CA GLN A 71 -32.85 4.34 2.08
C GLN A 71 -34.18 3.94 2.69
N ASP A 72 -34.59 4.66 3.72
CA ASP A 72 -35.97 4.69 4.15
C ASP A 72 -36.70 5.39 3.00
N PHE A 73 -37.09 4.58 2.01
CA PHE A 73 -38.09 4.98 1.05
C PHE A 73 -39.40 5.09 1.85
N ASP A 74 -39.57 6.23 2.53
CA ASP A 74 -40.87 6.73 2.99
C ASP A 74 -41.67 7.01 1.72
N VAL A 75 -42.19 5.94 1.11
CA VAL A 75 -43.24 6.02 0.10
C VAL A 75 -44.51 6.32 0.87
N LYS A 76 -44.67 7.59 1.20
CA LYS A 76 -45.89 8.17 1.70
C LYS A 76 -46.58 8.86 0.52
N GLU A 77 -47.45 8.13 -0.17
CA GLU A 77 -48.85 8.50 -0.45
C GLU A 77 -49.58 7.36 -1.14
#